data_AF-A0A7C6Z2Q9-F1
#
_entry.id   AF-A0A7C6Z2Q9-F1
#
_cell.length_a   1.000
_cell.length_b   1.000
_cell.length_c   1.000
_cell.angle_alpha   90.00
_cell.angle_beta   90.00
_cell.angle_gamma   90.00
#
_symmetry.space_group_name_H-M   'P 1'
#
loop_
_entity.id
_entity.type
_entity.pdbx_description
1 polymer ?
#
loop_
_entity_poly.entity_id
_entity_poly.type
_entity_poly.pdbx_seq_one_letter_code
_entity_poly.pdbx_strand_id
1 'polypeptide(L)'
;MESIFFVALTPGMAQIAEKTRQDLNVSFPIEVVSFEKGKEIIKANPQIDVMISRGLMVDLLRENTDKPIVGLTMTIDEMLEAVQRLIAEGATQVGVVAHRGFLDMGSSDFTLGDLTIHIRPWNTLGDIPTILEQLNKIGVHAIAGDKGGYTAAAERGYMVELLESGPLAVRRSVNEALKIAKAQEREREKEQEKTHRFEQVLSELYSGLEQSASFVEELAASSQELAASSQESSVIAQTTTQEMNGITEILDVLRRVAQQTNLLGLNAAIEAARAGEHGRGFSVVAEEVRKLADESNRSAKNIEEMLKRFHESVVQVQNNVEASSTITQEQAKATQVLSQNLEVLRGIGDKLRVMA
;
A
#
# COMPACT_ATOMS: atom_id res chain seq x y z
N MET A 1 -21.96 11.08 18.33
CA MET A 1 -22.32 10.09 19.36
C MET A 1 -23.72 9.57 19.07
N GLU A 2 -23.84 8.68 18.09
CA GLU A 2 -24.99 7.79 17.88
C GLU A 2 -24.46 6.39 17.53
N SER A 3 -23.33 6.01 18.15
CA SER A 3 -22.65 4.74 17.92
C SER A 3 -23.21 3.61 18.76
N ILE A 4 -24.16 3.89 19.66
CA ILE A 4 -24.81 2.90 20.52
C ILE A 4 -26.30 2.88 20.21
N PHE A 5 -26.93 1.71 20.24
CA PHE A 5 -28.39 1.55 20.23
C PHE A 5 -28.86 0.69 21.38
N PHE A 6 -29.85 1.17 22.13
CA PHE A 6 -30.42 0.42 23.23
C PHE A 6 -31.74 -0.23 22.82
N VAL A 7 -31.72 -1.55 22.62
CA VAL A 7 -32.89 -2.37 22.29
C VAL A 7 -33.53 -2.86 23.59
N ALA A 8 -34.51 -2.10 24.08
CA ALA A 8 -35.27 -2.46 25.27
C ALA A 8 -36.38 -3.46 24.93
N LEU A 9 -36.68 -4.39 25.85
CA LEU A 9 -37.79 -5.35 25.70
C LEU A 9 -39.07 -4.89 26.41
N THR A 10 -38.95 -3.91 27.30
CA THR A 10 -40.04 -3.42 28.14
C THR A 10 -39.95 -1.90 28.30
N PRO A 11 -41.08 -1.21 28.52
CA PRO A 11 -41.07 0.23 28.83
C PRO A 11 -40.26 0.55 30.09
N GLY A 12 -40.29 -0.32 31.11
CA GLY A 12 -39.50 -0.14 32.34
C GLY A 12 -38.00 -0.13 32.06
N MET A 13 -37.51 -1.11 31.28
CA MET A 13 -36.12 -1.16 30.85
C MET A 13 -35.71 0.09 30.05
N ALA A 14 -36.59 0.57 29.15
CA ALA A 14 -36.34 1.81 28.39
C ALA A 14 -36.26 3.04 29.30
N GLN A 15 -37.10 3.16 30.33
CA GLN A 15 -37.05 4.26 31.29
C GLN A 15 -35.76 4.25 32.13
N ILE A 16 -35.31 3.07 32.55
CA ILE A 16 -34.04 2.94 33.29
C ILE A 16 -32.85 3.29 32.38
N ALA A 17 -32.89 2.87 31.11
CA ALA A 17 -31.89 3.25 30.12
C ALA A 17 -31.90 4.77 29.86
N GLU A 18 -33.07 5.39 29.77
CA GLU A 18 -33.22 6.83 29.59
C GLU A 18 -32.67 7.62 30.78
N LYS A 19 -32.99 7.21 32.01
CA LYS A 19 -32.40 7.80 33.22
C LYS A 19 -30.88 7.63 33.24
N THR A 20 -30.39 6.43 32.93
CA THR A 20 -28.94 6.15 32.85
C THR A 20 -28.25 7.02 31.80
N ARG A 21 -28.88 7.21 30.64
CA ARG A 21 -28.42 8.07 29.55
C ARG A 21 -28.29 9.52 30.00
N GLN A 22 -29.28 10.02 30.74
CA GLN A 22 -29.26 11.36 31.34
C GLN A 22 -28.18 11.49 32.43
N ASP A 23 -28.10 10.54 33.35
CA ASP A 23 -27.12 10.52 34.45
C ASP A 23 -25.67 10.49 33.96
N LEU A 24 -25.42 9.79 32.85
CA LEU A 24 -24.11 9.71 32.21
C LEU A 24 -23.84 10.84 31.22
N ASN A 25 -24.82 11.71 30.96
CA ASN A 25 -24.76 12.78 29.96
C ASN A 25 -24.29 12.28 28.57
N VAL A 26 -24.90 11.18 28.11
CA VAL A 26 -24.61 10.58 26.80
C VAL A 26 -25.84 10.59 25.90
N SER A 27 -25.64 10.45 24.59
CA SER A 27 -26.73 10.36 23.61
C SER A 27 -26.64 9.04 22.86
N PHE A 28 -27.76 8.31 22.83
CA PHE A 28 -27.97 7.13 22.01
C PHE A 28 -29.48 6.86 21.90
N PRO A 29 -29.97 6.27 20.80
CA PRO A 29 -31.38 5.94 20.67
C PRO A 29 -31.76 4.78 21.60
N ILE A 30 -33.00 4.82 22.09
CA ILE A 30 -33.60 3.78 22.93
C ILE A 30 -34.94 3.43 22.31
N GLU A 31 -35.15 2.15 22.00
CA GLU A 31 -36.41 1.68 21.43
C GLU A 31 -36.89 0.42 22.13
N VAL A 32 -38.20 0.36 22.38
CA VAL A 32 -38.84 -0.86 22.90
C VAL A 32 -39.24 -1.74 21.72
N VAL A 33 -38.61 -2.90 21.60
CA VAL A 33 -38.71 -3.77 20.43
C VAL A 33 -39.22 -5.16 20.85
N SER A 34 -40.18 -5.72 20.10
CA SER A 34 -40.62 -7.10 20.29
C SER A 34 -39.66 -8.08 19.59
N PHE A 35 -39.63 -9.35 20.02
CA PHE A 35 -38.71 -10.34 19.44
C PHE A 35 -38.84 -10.49 17.92
N GLU A 36 -40.05 -10.37 17.37
CA GLU A 36 -40.31 -10.48 15.93
C GLU A 36 -39.69 -9.34 15.12
N LYS A 37 -39.58 -8.16 15.72
CA LYS A 37 -39.07 -6.94 15.08
C LYS A 37 -37.57 -6.74 15.25
N GLY A 38 -36.89 -7.61 16.00
CA GLY A 38 -35.44 -7.52 16.24
C GLY A 38 -34.60 -7.47 14.96
N LYS A 39 -35.03 -8.10 13.87
CA LYS A 39 -34.30 -8.06 12.58
C LYS A 39 -34.44 -6.73 11.84
N GLU A 40 -35.59 -6.07 11.99
CA GLU A 40 -35.89 -4.81 11.31
C GLU A 40 -35.04 -3.68 11.89
N ILE A 41 -34.75 -3.73 13.20
CA ILE A 41 -33.98 -2.70 13.91
C ILE A 41 -32.55 -2.55 13.38
N ILE A 42 -31.92 -3.66 12.98
CA ILE A 42 -30.55 -3.68 12.44
C ILE A 42 -30.52 -3.02 11.07
N LYS A 43 -31.49 -3.35 10.22
CA LYS A 43 -31.61 -2.79 8.86
C LYS A 43 -31.95 -1.30 8.89
N ALA A 44 -32.77 -0.88 9.86
CA ALA A 44 -33.14 0.51 10.05
C ALA A 44 -31.99 1.38 10.58
N ASN A 45 -30.95 0.77 11.16
CA ASN A 45 -29.86 1.48 11.84
C ASN A 45 -28.45 0.99 11.42
N PRO A 46 -28.10 1.07 10.12
CA PRO A 46 -26.80 0.60 9.62
C PRO A 46 -25.60 1.39 10.15
N GLN A 47 -25.80 2.60 10.67
CA GLN A 47 -24.77 3.49 11.19
C GLN A 47 -24.33 3.21 12.63
N ILE A 48 -25.01 2.31 13.33
CA ILE A 48 -24.77 2.04 14.75
C ILE A 48 -23.62 1.06 14.92
N ASP A 49 -22.71 1.35 15.84
CA ASP A 49 -21.49 0.55 16.03
C ASP A 49 -21.70 -0.56 17.08
N VAL A 50 -22.47 -0.28 18.13
CA VAL A 50 -22.69 -1.18 19.27
C VAL A 50 -24.16 -1.22 19.65
N MET A 51 -24.68 -2.40 19.98
CA MET A 51 -26.05 -2.55 20.49
C MET A 51 -26.05 -3.03 21.92
N ILE A 52 -27.09 -2.68 22.67
CA ILE A 52 -27.32 -3.13 24.03
C ILE A 52 -28.69 -3.80 24.08
N SER A 53 -28.76 -5.03 24.57
CA SER A 53 -30.03 -5.73 24.80
C SER A 53 -29.88 -6.85 25.82
N ARG A 54 -30.88 -7.71 26.00
CA ARG A 54 -30.83 -8.80 26.98
C ARG A 54 -31.51 -10.08 26.50
N GLY A 55 -31.13 -11.20 27.09
CA GLY A 55 -31.78 -12.50 26.87
C GLY A 55 -31.84 -12.89 25.39
N LEU A 56 -32.97 -13.47 24.97
CA LEU A 56 -33.19 -13.95 23.61
C LEU A 56 -32.95 -12.89 22.52
N MET A 57 -33.22 -11.61 22.81
CA MET A 57 -33.00 -10.54 21.83
C MET A 57 -31.52 -10.39 21.45
N VAL A 58 -30.59 -10.64 22.37
CA VAL A 58 -29.15 -10.63 22.05
C VAL A 58 -28.82 -11.68 21.01
N ASP A 59 -29.37 -12.89 21.14
CA ASP A 59 -29.11 -13.98 20.21
C ASP A 59 -29.73 -13.69 18.84
N LEU A 60 -30.97 -13.18 18.82
CA LEU A 60 -31.65 -12.75 17.59
C LEU A 60 -30.89 -11.64 16.86
N LEU A 61 -30.33 -10.68 17.58
CA LEU A 61 -29.53 -9.62 16.97
C LEU A 61 -28.22 -10.18 16.38
N ARG A 62 -27.52 -11.07 17.11
CA ARG A 62 -26.27 -11.71 16.65
C ARG A 62 -26.43 -12.52 15.38
N GLU A 63 -27.57 -13.16 15.17
CA GLU A 63 -27.84 -13.88 13.92
C GLU A 63 -27.88 -12.98 12.68
N ASN A 64 -27.99 -11.66 12.86
CA ASN A 64 -28.29 -10.72 11.79
C ASN A 64 -27.27 -9.57 11.69
N THR A 65 -26.21 -9.55 12.51
CA THR A 65 -25.12 -8.56 12.43
C THR A 65 -23.84 -9.07 13.09
N ASP A 66 -22.69 -8.68 12.52
CA ASP A 66 -21.36 -8.89 13.12
C ASP A 66 -20.98 -7.80 14.13
N LYS A 67 -21.87 -6.82 14.34
CA LYS A 67 -21.62 -5.69 15.25
C LYS A 67 -21.62 -6.15 16.71
N PRO A 68 -20.78 -5.56 17.57
CA PRO A 68 -20.78 -5.85 19.00
C PRO A 68 -22.15 -5.65 19.66
N ILE A 69 -22.58 -6.65 20.42
CA ILE A 69 -23.82 -6.58 21.23
C ILE A 69 -23.46 -6.83 22.69
N VAL A 70 -23.74 -5.84 23.54
CA VAL A 70 -23.57 -5.91 24.98
C VAL A 70 -24.87 -6.46 25.60
N GLY A 71 -24.79 -7.68 26.12
CA GLY A 71 -25.89 -8.30 26.84
C GLY A 71 -26.02 -7.77 28.27
N LEU A 72 -27.23 -7.44 28.71
CA LEU A 72 -27.52 -7.29 30.14
C LEU A 72 -27.74 -8.68 30.75
N THR A 73 -27.04 -8.95 31.84
CA THR A 73 -27.33 -10.06 32.74
C THR A 73 -28.02 -9.53 33.99
N MET A 74 -28.93 -10.33 34.52
CA MET A 74 -29.61 -10.05 35.78
C MET A 74 -28.67 -10.31 36.95
N THR A 75 -28.80 -9.50 37.99
CA THR A 75 -28.14 -9.77 39.28
C THR A 75 -29.00 -10.66 40.16
N ILE A 76 -28.37 -11.38 41.10
CA ILE A 76 -29.08 -12.18 42.09
C ILE A 76 -30.02 -11.29 42.93
N ASP A 77 -29.59 -10.07 43.27
CA ASP A 77 -30.42 -9.13 44.05
C ASP A 77 -31.71 -8.75 43.29
N GLU A 78 -31.60 -8.40 42.00
CA GLU A 78 -32.77 -8.08 41.14
C GLU A 78 -33.73 -9.28 41.02
N MET A 79 -33.18 -10.49 40.90
CA MET A 79 -33.97 -11.72 40.89
C MET A 79 -34.71 -11.92 42.22
N LEU A 80 -34.00 -11.77 43.34
CA LEU A 80 -34.55 -11.96 44.67
C LEU A 80 -35.62 -10.90 45.00
N GLU A 81 -35.47 -9.65 44.55
CA GLU A 81 -36.49 -8.61 44.69
C GLU A 81 -37.80 -8.97 43.96
N ALA A 82 -37.72 -9.59 42.78
CA ALA A 82 -38.90 -10.08 42.07
C ALA A 82 -39.54 -11.28 42.80
N VAL A 83 -38.72 -12.23 43.26
CA VAL A 83 -39.22 -13.38 44.04
C VAL A 83 -39.87 -12.90 45.35
N GLN A 84 -39.30 -11.92 46.04
CA GLN A 84 -39.86 -11.35 47.27
C GLN A 84 -41.25 -10.75 47.08
N ARG A 85 -41.54 -10.14 45.92
CA ARG A 85 -42.87 -9.64 45.61
C ARG A 85 -43.91 -10.75 45.51
N LEU A 86 -43.57 -11.86 44.86
CA LEU A 86 -44.42 -13.05 44.82
C LEU A 86 -44.64 -13.66 46.21
N ILE A 87 -43.59 -13.68 47.04
CA ILE A 87 -43.68 -14.17 48.42
C ILE A 87 -44.60 -13.28 49.26
N ALA A 88 -44.54 -11.96 49.08
CA ALA A 88 -45.43 -11.02 49.76
C ALA A 88 -46.91 -11.23 49.39
N GLU A 89 -47.19 -11.79 48.21
CA GLU A 89 -48.52 -12.21 47.76
C GLU A 89 -48.91 -13.63 48.23
N GLY A 90 -48.05 -14.29 49.01
CA GLY A 90 -48.32 -15.58 49.64
C GLY A 90 -47.69 -16.79 48.93
N ALA A 91 -46.82 -16.59 47.93
CA ALA A 91 -46.15 -17.70 47.27
C ALA A 91 -45.09 -18.36 48.15
N THR A 92 -45.18 -19.69 48.31
CA THR A 92 -44.18 -20.52 48.99
C THR A 92 -43.38 -21.39 48.02
N GLN A 93 -43.83 -21.52 46.77
CA GLN A 93 -43.16 -22.26 45.70
C GLN A 93 -43.07 -21.33 44.48
N VAL A 94 -41.87 -20.83 44.19
CA VAL A 94 -41.63 -19.81 43.16
C VAL A 94 -40.72 -20.37 42.07
N GLY A 95 -41.14 -20.30 40.81
CA GLY A 95 -40.30 -20.61 39.66
C GLY A 95 -39.63 -19.36 39.11
N VAL A 96 -38.32 -19.40 38.88
CA VAL A 96 -37.61 -18.36 38.13
C VAL A 96 -37.38 -18.86 36.71
N VAL A 97 -38.12 -18.31 35.74
CA VAL A 97 -38.15 -18.80 34.35
C VAL A 97 -37.73 -17.69 33.40
N ALA A 98 -36.46 -17.67 33.02
CA ALA A 98 -35.89 -16.63 32.16
C ALA A 98 -34.84 -17.17 31.18
N HIS A 99 -34.55 -16.40 30.12
CA HIS A 99 -33.59 -16.81 29.12
C HIS A 99 -32.21 -17.03 29.75
N ARG A 100 -31.51 -18.08 29.33
CA ARG A 100 -30.20 -18.47 29.87
C ARG A 100 -29.19 -17.32 29.85
N GLY A 101 -29.12 -16.58 28.73
CA GLY A 101 -28.24 -15.41 28.59
C GLY A 101 -28.62 -14.20 29.43
N PHE A 102 -29.81 -14.18 30.05
CA PHE A 102 -30.23 -13.14 30.99
C PHE A 102 -30.02 -13.57 32.45
N LEU A 103 -30.28 -14.84 32.79
CA LEU A 103 -30.07 -15.39 34.14
C LEU A 103 -28.59 -15.63 34.48
N ASP A 104 -27.81 -16.12 33.52
CA ASP A 104 -26.43 -16.60 33.73
C ASP A 104 -26.30 -17.65 34.86
N MET A 105 -27.36 -18.46 35.06
CA MET A 105 -27.45 -19.51 36.06
C MET A 105 -28.01 -20.79 35.45
N GLY A 106 -27.54 -21.94 35.95
CA GLY A 106 -28.09 -23.26 35.61
C GLY A 106 -29.35 -23.60 36.41
N SER A 107 -30.05 -24.66 36.00
CA SER A 107 -31.19 -25.18 36.74
C SER A 107 -30.80 -25.53 38.17
N SER A 108 -31.46 -24.91 39.15
CA SER A 108 -31.11 -25.04 40.57
C SER A 108 -32.35 -24.87 41.43
N ASP A 109 -32.37 -25.49 42.60
CA ASP A 109 -33.43 -25.36 43.59
C ASP A 109 -32.85 -24.83 44.90
N PHE A 110 -33.50 -23.84 45.50
CA PHE A 110 -33.11 -23.23 46.77
C PHE A 110 -34.28 -23.28 47.74
N THR A 111 -34.08 -23.90 48.90
CA THR A 111 -35.10 -24.00 49.94
C THR A 111 -34.67 -23.21 51.17
N LEU A 112 -35.57 -22.36 51.68
CA LEU A 112 -35.38 -21.60 52.91
C LEU A 112 -36.67 -21.63 53.74
N GLY A 113 -36.70 -22.48 54.77
CA GLY A 113 -37.94 -22.75 55.51
C GLY A 113 -38.98 -23.38 54.59
N ASP A 114 -40.19 -22.80 54.55
CA ASP A 114 -41.29 -23.27 53.69
C ASP A 114 -41.22 -22.73 52.25
N LEU A 115 -40.27 -21.81 51.98
CA LEU A 115 -40.06 -21.26 50.65
C LEU A 115 -39.14 -22.16 49.82
N THR A 116 -39.54 -22.49 48.59
CA THR A 116 -38.63 -23.06 47.59
C THR A 116 -38.62 -22.23 46.31
N ILE A 117 -37.44 -21.91 45.81
CA ILE A 117 -37.18 -21.19 44.56
C ILE A 117 -36.60 -22.17 43.55
N HIS A 118 -37.30 -22.36 42.43
CA HIS A 118 -36.89 -23.24 41.33
C HIS A 118 -36.39 -22.42 40.15
N ILE A 119 -35.08 -22.34 39.95
CA ILE A 119 -34.50 -21.68 38.79
C ILE A 119 -34.53 -22.62 37.60
N ARG A 120 -35.20 -22.21 36.52
CA ARG A 120 -35.35 -22.97 35.28
C ARG A 120 -35.05 -22.07 34.08
N PRO A 121 -33.78 -22.00 33.63
CA PRO A 121 -33.42 -21.24 32.44
C PRO A 121 -33.98 -21.89 31.17
N TRP A 122 -34.29 -21.06 30.17
CA TRP A 122 -34.71 -21.50 28.83
C TRP A 122 -33.79 -20.94 27.73
N ASN A 123 -33.71 -21.58 26.56
CA ASN A 123 -32.90 -21.13 25.42
C ASN A 123 -33.78 -20.64 24.27
N THR A 124 -34.90 -21.31 24.02
CA THR A 124 -35.87 -20.89 23.00
C THR A 124 -37.25 -20.69 23.62
N LEU A 125 -38.10 -19.88 22.98
CA LEU A 125 -39.49 -19.70 23.43
C LEU A 125 -40.26 -21.03 23.49
N GLY A 126 -39.85 -22.03 22.69
CA GLY A 126 -40.45 -23.37 22.69
C GLY A 126 -40.17 -24.19 23.95
N ASP A 127 -39.14 -23.85 24.74
CA ASP A 127 -38.78 -24.57 25.96
C ASP A 127 -39.74 -24.22 27.12
N ILE A 128 -40.28 -23.00 27.10
CA ILE A 128 -41.03 -22.40 28.22
C ILE A 128 -42.28 -23.21 28.58
N PRO A 129 -43.14 -23.64 27.65
CA PRO A 129 -44.32 -24.44 27.98
C PRO A 129 -44.00 -25.72 28.75
N THR A 130 -42.95 -26.44 28.34
CA THR A 130 -42.51 -27.67 29.00
C THR A 130 -41.96 -27.40 30.40
N ILE A 131 -41.17 -26.33 30.55
CA ILE A 131 -40.67 -25.90 31.87
C ILE A 131 -41.83 -25.58 32.82
N LEU A 132 -42.82 -24.81 32.35
CA LEU A 132 -43.99 -24.45 33.15
C LEU A 132 -44.80 -25.70 33.53
N GLU A 133 -45.00 -26.64 32.61
CA GLU A 133 -45.69 -27.91 32.93
C GLU A 133 -44.97 -28.71 34.02
N GLN A 134 -43.64 -28.76 33.97
CA GLN A 134 -42.83 -29.43 35.00
C GLN A 134 -42.92 -28.74 36.35
N LEU A 135 -42.89 -27.40 36.37
CA LEU A 135 -43.05 -26.59 37.58
C LEU A 135 -44.45 -26.77 38.20
N ASN A 136 -45.51 -26.82 37.39
CA ASN A 136 -46.87 -27.08 37.85
C ASN A 136 -46.99 -28.43 38.57
N LYS A 137 -46.36 -29.48 38.00
CA LYS A 137 -46.39 -30.85 38.58
C LYS A 137 -45.78 -30.93 39.97
N ILE A 138 -44.86 -30.02 40.30
CA ILE A 138 -44.22 -29.92 41.62
C ILE A 138 -44.85 -28.83 42.50
N GLY A 139 -46.00 -28.27 42.10
CA GLY A 139 -46.79 -27.35 42.93
C GLY A 139 -46.40 -25.88 42.83
N VAL A 140 -45.55 -25.50 41.86
CA VAL A 140 -45.22 -24.11 41.62
C VAL A 140 -46.35 -23.42 40.86
N HIS A 141 -46.93 -22.38 41.45
CA HIS A 141 -48.00 -21.56 40.85
C HIS A 141 -47.63 -20.07 40.76
N ALA A 142 -46.44 -19.69 41.21
CA ALA A 142 -45.89 -18.34 41.12
C ALA A 142 -44.60 -18.33 40.29
N ILE A 143 -44.50 -17.45 39.30
CA ILE A 143 -43.37 -17.38 38.35
C ILE A 143 -42.79 -15.97 38.31
N ALA A 144 -41.51 -15.85 38.64
CA ALA A 144 -40.70 -14.69 38.29
C ALA A 144 -40.05 -14.95 36.92
N GLY A 145 -40.46 -14.21 35.88
CA GLY A 145 -40.02 -14.48 34.52
C GLY A 145 -39.50 -13.25 33.80
N ASP A 146 -38.58 -13.43 32.86
CA ASP A 146 -38.27 -12.37 31.88
C ASP A 146 -39.44 -12.19 30.91
N LYS A 147 -39.33 -11.32 29.88
CA LYS A 147 -40.48 -11.02 29.01
C LYS A 147 -41.13 -12.28 28.41
N GLY A 148 -40.34 -13.28 28.01
CA GLY A 148 -40.85 -14.55 27.51
C GLY A 148 -41.51 -15.40 28.60
N GLY A 149 -40.79 -15.64 29.71
CA GLY A 149 -41.30 -16.45 30.83
C GLY A 149 -42.54 -15.85 31.49
N TYR A 150 -42.53 -14.53 31.72
CA TYR A 150 -43.64 -13.77 32.28
C TYR A 150 -44.90 -13.90 31.42
N THR A 151 -44.81 -13.61 30.11
CA THR A 151 -45.98 -13.64 29.22
C THR A 151 -46.55 -15.06 29.12
N ALA A 152 -45.70 -16.07 28.95
CA ALA A 152 -46.14 -17.46 28.85
C ALA A 152 -46.77 -17.99 30.15
N ALA A 153 -46.27 -17.57 31.32
CA ALA A 153 -46.83 -17.94 32.62
C ALA A 153 -48.16 -17.21 32.89
N ALA A 154 -48.24 -15.92 32.57
CA ALA A 154 -49.46 -15.11 32.74
C ALA A 154 -50.63 -15.69 31.93
N GLU A 155 -50.39 -16.08 30.66
CA GLU A 155 -51.39 -16.71 29.78
C GLU A 155 -51.92 -18.04 30.33
N ARG A 156 -51.16 -18.71 31.22
CA ARG A 156 -51.53 -19.98 31.85
C ARG A 156 -52.09 -19.80 33.28
N GLY A 157 -52.33 -18.56 33.71
CA GLY A 157 -52.96 -18.25 34.99
C GLY A 157 -52.05 -18.38 36.22
N TYR A 158 -50.73 -18.35 36.04
CA TYR A 158 -49.80 -18.27 37.17
C TYR A 158 -49.86 -16.87 37.82
N MET A 159 -49.54 -16.81 39.11
CA MET A 159 -49.12 -15.55 39.74
C MET A 159 -47.76 -15.17 39.14
N VAL A 160 -47.61 -13.97 38.59
CA VAL A 160 -46.41 -13.61 37.82
C VAL A 160 -45.77 -12.32 38.28
N GLU A 161 -44.45 -12.30 38.29
CA GLU A 161 -43.64 -11.10 38.49
C GLU A 161 -42.63 -10.98 37.35
N LEU A 162 -42.45 -9.76 36.85
CA LEU A 162 -41.55 -9.50 35.73
C LEU A 162 -40.13 -9.26 36.26
N LEU A 163 -39.19 -10.05 35.74
CA LEU A 163 -37.76 -9.84 35.94
C LEU A 163 -37.29 -8.66 35.09
N GLU A 164 -37.21 -7.50 35.73
CA GLU A 164 -36.68 -6.27 35.14
C GLU A 164 -35.19 -6.10 35.43
N SER A 165 -34.46 -5.54 34.46
CA SER A 165 -33.08 -5.14 34.67
C SER A 165 -33.02 -3.89 35.53
N GLY A 166 -32.25 -3.91 36.61
CA GLY A 166 -32.11 -2.77 37.50
C GLY A 166 -31.13 -1.72 36.97
N PRO A 167 -31.06 -0.54 37.62
CA PRO A 167 -30.21 0.57 37.20
C PRO A 167 -28.72 0.21 37.12
N LEU A 168 -28.24 -0.67 38.01
CA LEU A 168 -26.82 -1.05 38.04
C LEU A 168 -26.44 -1.93 36.84
N ALA A 169 -27.31 -2.89 36.45
CA ALA A 169 -27.09 -3.72 35.27
C ALA A 169 -27.08 -2.88 33.99
N VAL A 170 -28.09 -2.01 33.82
CA VAL A 170 -28.19 -1.09 32.69
C VAL A 170 -26.98 -0.16 32.60
N ARG A 171 -26.58 0.46 33.73
CA ARG A 171 -25.41 1.35 33.77
C ARG A 171 -24.10 0.64 33.43
N ARG A 172 -23.92 -0.61 33.87
CA ARG A 172 -22.74 -1.42 33.50
C ARG A 172 -22.70 -1.67 31.99
N SER A 173 -23.79 -2.11 31.40
CA SER A 173 -23.86 -2.40 29.95
C SER A 173 -23.68 -1.15 29.10
N VAL A 174 -24.24 0.00 29.52
CA VAL A 174 -24.02 1.28 28.82
C VAL A 174 -22.55 1.70 28.88
N ASN A 175 -21.90 1.60 30.04
CA ASN A 175 -20.47 1.92 30.17
C ASN A 175 -19.59 1.01 29.30
N GLU A 176 -19.92 -0.27 29.22
CA GLU A 176 -19.18 -1.21 28.37
C GLU A 176 -19.37 -0.90 26.88
N ALA A 177 -20.61 -0.64 26.47
CA ALA A 177 -20.90 -0.21 25.10
C ALA A 177 -20.17 1.08 24.71
N LEU A 178 -20.07 2.05 25.64
CA LEU A 178 -19.31 3.29 25.43
C LEU A 178 -17.82 3.04 25.22
N LYS A 179 -17.22 2.06 25.92
CA LYS A 179 -15.82 1.69 25.70
C LYS A 179 -15.62 1.07 24.32
N ILE A 180 -16.49 0.15 23.94
CA ILE A 180 -16.43 -0.53 22.63
C ILE A 180 -16.62 0.49 21.50
N ALA A 181 -17.62 1.36 21.61
CA ALA A 181 -17.90 2.38 20.61
C ALA A 181 -16.72 3.34 20.41
N LYS A 182 -16.09 3.79 21.49
CA LYS A 182 -14.87 4.62 21.43
C LYS A 182 -13.68 3.88 20.81
N ALA A 183 -13.57 2.57 21.01
CA ALA A 183 -12.52 1.77 20.40
C ALA A 183 -12.73 1.66 18.89
N GLN A 184 -13.96 1.39 18.44
CA GLN A 184 -14.30 1.32 17.01
C GLN A 184 -14.12 2.66 16.29
N GLU A 185 -14.51 3.77 16.91
CA GLU A 185 -14.29 5.11 16.36
C GLU A 185 -12.80 5.37 16.08
N ARG A 186 -11.93 5.04 17.05
CA ARG A 186 -10.46 5.17 16.89
C ARG A 186 -9.89 4.26 15.81
N GLU A 187 -10.40 3.04 15.67
CA GLU A 187 -9.97 2.14 14.60
C GLU A 187 -10.37 2.68 13.23
N ARG A 188 -11.60 3.21 13.10
CA ARG A 188 -12.09 3.83 11.87
C ARG A 188 -11.27 5.06 11.48
N GLU A 189 -10.94 5.93 12.43
CA GLU A 189 -10.07 7.09 12.19
C GLU A 189 -8.69 6.67 11.69
N LYS A 190 -8.07 5.65 12.33
CA LYS A 190 -6.78 5.11 11.89
C LYS A 190 -6.84 4.48 10.50
N GLU A 191 -7.93 3.79 10.18
CA GLU A 191 -8.13 3.18 8.88
C GLU A 191 -8.30 4.24 7.80
N GLN A 192 -9.07 5.30 8.06
CA GLN A 192 -9.18 6.46 7.17
C GLN A 192 -7.84 7.16 6.95
N GLU A 193 -7.06 7.39 8.01
CA GLU A 193 -5.72 7.99 7.92
C GLU A 193 -4.79 7.12 7.08
N LYS A 194 -4.84 5.79 7.26
CA LYS A 194 -4.06 4.83 6.49
C LYS A 194 -4.44 4.85 5.02
N THR A 195 -5.73 4.89 4.68
CA THR A 195 -6.21 5.02 3.29
C THR A 195 -5.73 6.32 2.67
N HIS A 196 -5.89 7.45 3.35
CA HIS A 196 -5.45 8.75 2.82
C HIS A 196 -3.94 8.78 2.58
N ARG A 197 -3.15 8.25 3.51
CA ARG A 197 -1.69 8.13 3.36
C ARG A 197 -1.32 7.21 2.20
N PHE A 198 -2.08 6.14 1.98
CA PHE A 198 -1.87 5.22 0.86
C PHE A 198 -2.12 5.90 -0.49
N GLU A 199 -3.20 6.68 -0.61
CA GLU A 199 -3.49 7.49 -1.81
C GLU A 199 -2.38 8.51 -2.10
N GLN A 200 -1.86 9.18 -1.07
CA GLN A 200 -0.74 10.11 -1.22
C GLN A 200 0.51 9.42 -1.77
N VAL A 201 0.91 8.28 -1.20
CA VAL A 201 2.07 7.51 -1.65
C VAL A 201 1.88 7.00 -3.08
N LEU A 202 0.68 6.58 -3.46
CA LEU A 202 0.39 6.20 -4.85
C LEU A 202 0.53 7.38 -5.80
N SER A 203 0.04 8.56 -5.44
CA SER A 203 0.17 9.75 -6.27
C SER A 203 1.64 10.14 -6.49
N GLU A 204 2.46 10.12 -5.43
CA GLU A 204 3.90 10.35 -5.52
C GLU A 204 4.60 9.31 -6.40
N LEU A 205 4.24 8.02 -6.26
CA LEU A 205 4.77 6.94 -7.08
C LEU A 205 4.50 7.17 -8.57
N TYR A 206 3.27 7.50 -8.96
CA TYR A 206 2.92 7.73 -10.37
C TYR A 206 3.64 8.94 -10.95
N SER A 207 3.72 10.04 -10.19
CA SER A 207 4.49 11.22 -10.60
C SER A 207 5.97 10.87 -10.85
N GLY A 208 6.58 10.10 -9.93
CA GLY A 208 7.95 9.62 -10.09
C GLY A 208 8.15 8.68 -11.27
N LEU A 209 7.17 7.81 -11.57
CA LEU A 209 7.20 6.93 -12.73
C LEU A 209 7.09 7.70 -14.05
N GLU A 210 6.24 8.72 -14.13
CA GLU A 210 6.09 9.56 -15.32
C GLU A 210 7.37 10.36 -15.60
N GLN A 211 7.96 10.96 -14.56
CA GLN A 211 9.25 11.64 -14.68
C GLN A 211 10.36 10.67 -15.10
N SER A 212 10.41 9.47 -14.53
CA SER A 212 11.40 8.45 -14.89
C SER A 212 11.23 7.98 -16.33
N ALA A 213 10.00 7.84 -16.82
CA ALA A 213 9.72 7.46 -18.21
C ALA A 213 10.24 8.52 -19.18
N SER A 214 9.96 9.80 -18.91
CA SER A 214 10.49 10.91 -19.71
C SER A 214 12.02 10.93 -19.73
N PHE A 215 12.67 10.70 -18.59
CA PHE A 215 14.13 10.63 -18.52
C PHE A 215 14.72 9.46 -19.33
N VAL A 216 14.05 8.30 -19.29
CA VAL A 216 14.46 7.12 -20.09
C VAL A 216 14.33 7.39 -21.59
N GLU A 217 13.28 8.09 -22.03
CA GLU A 217 13.11 8.49 -23.43
C GLU A 217 14.20 9.47 -23.88
N GLU A 218 14.51 10.49 -23.07
CA GLU A 218 15.58 11.44 -23.34
C GLU A 218 16.95 10.74 -23.42
N LEU A 219 17.21 9.80 -22.50
CA LEU A 219 18.44 9.01 -22.48
C LEU A 219 18.56 8.10 -23.71
N ALA A 220 17.45 7.54 -24.19
CA ALA A 220 17.42 6.75 -25.42
C ALA A 220 17.76 7.61 -26.63
N ALA A 221 17.16 8.80 -26.75
CA ALA A 221 17.43 9.74 -27.84
C ALA A 221 18.90 10.20 -27.84
N SER A 222 19.42 10.59 -26.68
CA SER A 222 20.83 11.01 -26.53
C SER A 222 21.80 9.89 -26.89
N SER A 223 21.49 8.63 -26.51
CA SER A 223 22.30 7.47 -26.89
C SER A 223 22.31 7.24 -28.40
N GLN A 224 21.18 7.46 -29.09
CA GLN A 224 21.11 7.33 -30.55
C GLN A 224 21.94 8.43 -31.25
N GLU A 225 21.87 9.67 -30.75
CA GLU A 225 22.66 10.79 -31.28
C GLU A 225 24.16 10.55 -31.10
N LEU A 226 24.58 10.05 -29.93
CA LEU A 226 25.98 9.71 -29.67
C LEU A 226 26.49 8.57 -30.57
N ALA A 227 25.65 7.57 -30.84
CA ALA A 227 25.98 6.50 -31.79
C ALA A 227 26.19 7.05 -33.20
N ALA A 228 25.33 7.95 -33.66
CA ALA A 228 25.45 8.59 -34.97
C ALA A 228 26.72 9.44 -35.08
N SER A 229 27.00 10.26 -34.06
CA SER A 229 28.22 11.09 -34.00
C SER A 229 29.50 10.26 -33.95
N SER A 230 29.48 9.13 -33.23
CA SER A 230 30.60 8.19 -33.20
C SER A 230 30.84 7.56 -34.58
N GLN A 231 29.77 7.18 -35.28
CA GLN A 231 29.86 6.62 -36.64
C GLN A 231 30.43 7.64 -37.63
N GLU A 232 29.98 8.90 -37.56
CA GLU A 232 30.51 9.99 -38.38
C GLU A 232 32.01 10.22 -38.11
N SER A 233 32.40 10.28 -36.83
CA SER A 233 33.80 10.43 -36.42
C SER A 233 34.68 9.28 -36.90
N SER A 234 34.16 8.05 -36.93
CA SER A 234 34.84 6.88 -37.49
C SER A 234 35.13 7.05 -38.98
N VAL A 235 34.13 7.49 -39.75
CA VAL A 235 34.25 7.73 -41.20
C VAL A 235 35.26 8.84 -41.48
N ILE A 236 35.23 9.92 -40.70
CA ILE A 236 36.20 11.02 -40.82
C ILE A 236 37.61 10.50 -40.54
N ALA A 237 37.82 9.79 -39.44
CA ALA A 237 39.15 9.27 -39.08
C ALA A 237 39.69 8.28 -40.14
N GLN A 238 38.82 7.44 -40.71
CA GLN A 238 39.18 6.53 -41.79
C GLN A 238 39.57 7.30 -43.07
N THR A 239 38.81 8.32 -43.44
CA THR A 239 39.10 9.17 -44.60
C THR A 239 40.40 9.93 -44.42
N THR A 240 40.62 10.54 -43.26
CA THR A 240 41.89 11.21 -42.92
C THR A 240 43.06 10.25 -43.02
N THR A 241 42.93 9.02 -42.52
CA THR A 241 43.98 8.00 -42.64
C THR A 241 44.33 7.72 -44.11
N GLN A 242 43.34 7.64 -45.01
CA GLN A 242 43.56 7.44 -46.44
C GLN A 242 44.27 8.62 -47.09
N GLU A 243 43.85 9.85 -46.78
CA GLU A 243 44.50 11.06 -47.29
C GLU A 243 45.96 11.16 -46.86
N MET A 244 46.26 10.81 -45.60
CA MET A 244 47.63 10.79 -45.09
C MET A 244 48.53 9.80 -45.82
N ASN A 245 48.02 8.62 -46.17
CA ASN A 245 48.76 7.65 -46.99
C ASN A 245 49.10 8.24 -48.36
N GLY A 246 48.16 8.95 -48.99
CA GLY A 246 48.41 9.66 -50.25
C GLY A 246 49.48 10.76 -50.12
N ILE A 247 49.48 11.54 -49.04
CA ILE A 247 50.53 12.55 -48.81
C ILE A 247 51.90 11.88 -48.61
N THR A 248 51.94 10.72 -47.94
CA THR A 248 53.18 9.95 -47.75
C THR A 248 53.77 9.51 -49.09
N GLU A 249 52.93 9.03 -50.03
CA GLU A 249 53.37 8.70 -51.39
C GLU A 249 53.93 9.91 -52.15
N ILE A 250 53.30 11.08 -52.00
CA ILE A 250 53.78 12.34 -52.61
C ILE A 250 55.14 12.75 -52.03
N LEU A 251 55.34 12.61 -50.72
CA LEU A 251 56.64 12.88 -50.09
C LEU A 251 57.74 11.97 -50.61
N ASP A 252 57.43 10.70 -50.84
CA ASP A 252 58.38 9.76 -51.45
C ASP A 252 58.78 10.20 -52.87
N VAL A 253 57.83 10.69 -53.66
CA VAL A 253 58.13 11.29 -54.98
C VAL A 253 59.02 12.52 -54.83
N LEU A 254 58.69 13.43 -53.90
CA LEU A 254 59.47 14.65 -53.65
C LEU A 254 60.91 14.34 -53.21
N ARG A 255 61.10 13.35 -52.34
CA ARG A 255 62.44 12.90 -51.92
C ARG A 255 63.24 12.36 -53.11
N ARG A 256 62.63 11.54 -53.97
CA ARG A 256 63.28 11.05 -55.20
C ARG A 256 63.66 12.18 -56.15
N VAL A 257 62.77 13.16 -56.35
CA VAL A 257 63.05 14.34 -57.18
C VAL A 257 64.19 15.17 -56.58
N ALA A 258 64.17 15.44 -55.29
CA ALA A 258 65.24 16.17 -54.61
C ALA A 258 66.59 15.44 -54.74
N GLN A 259 66.63 14.12 -54.57
CA GLN A 259 67.84 13.31 -54.77
C GLN A 259 68.34 13.37 -56.23
N GLN A 260 67.44 13.26 -57.21
CA GLN A 260 67.80 13.40 -58.63
C GLN A 260 68.33 14.80 -58.95
N THR A 261 67.69 15.86 -58.43
CA THR A 261 68.14 17.24 -58.60
C THR A 261 69.51 17.47 -57.97
N ASN A 262 69.78 16.89 -56.80
CA ASN A 262 71.11 16.97 -56.17
C ASN A 262 72.17 16.26 -57.04
N LEU A 263 71.85 15.09 -57.60
CA LEU A 263 72.74 14.38 -58.54
C LEU A 263 72.98 15.17 -59.83
N LEU A 264 71.95 15.82 -60.38
CA LEU A 264 72.06 16.69 -61.55
C LEU A 264 72.95 17.91 -61.25
N GLY A 265 72.74 18.55 -60.10
CA GLY A 265 73.58 19.65 -59.62
C GLY A 265 75.03 19.23 -59.42
N LEU A 266 75.27 18.03 -58.87
CA LEU A 266 76.62 17.47 -58.75
C LEU A 266 77.30 17.27 -60.10
N ASN A 267 76.59 16.67 -61.06
CA ASN A 267 77.11 16.48 -62.42
C ASN A 267 77.41 17.82 -63.10
N ALA A 268 76.56 18.83 -62.91
CA ALA A 268 76.78 20.17 -63.42
C ALA A 268 77.99 20.86 -62.76
N ALA A 269 78.20 20.67 -61.45
CA ALA A 269 79.36 21.20 -60.74
C ALA A 269 80.67 20.56 -61.23
N ILE A 270 80.66 19.25 -61.51
CA ILE A 270 81.81 18.53 -62.08
C ILE A 270 82.14 19.09 -63.47
N GLU A 271 81.14 19.28 -64.34
CA GLU A 271 81.37 19.78 -65.70
C GLU A 271 81.79 21.25 -65.71
N ALA A 272 81.23 22.06 -64.79
CA ALA A 272 81.67 23.45 -64.58
C ALA A 272 83.13 23.54 -64.13
N ALA A 273 83.57 22.66 -63.23
CA ALA A 273 84.97 22.56 -62.83
C ALA A 273 85.87 22.13 -64.00
N ARG A 274 85.39 21.21 -64.86
CA ARG A 274 86.10 20.73 -66.05
C ARG A 274 86.31 21.81 -67.11
N ALA A 275 85.37 22.74 -67.25
CA ALA A 275 85.47 23.89 -68.16
C ALA A 275 86.44 25.00 -67.66
N GLY A 276 87.01 24.88 -66.47
CA GLY A 276 87.99 25.82 -65.92
C GLY A 276 87.41 27.23 -65.74
N GLU A 277 88.14 28.26 -66.19
CA GLU A 277 87.71 29.66 -66.05
C GLU A 277 86.39 29.97 -66.78
N HIS A 278 86.08 29.27 -67.88
CA HIS A 278 84.82 29.44 -68.62
C HIS A 278 83.60 28.87 -67.85
N GLY A 279 83.83 27.99 -66.88
CA GLY A 279 82.78 27.33 -66.09
C GLY A 279 82.43 28.01 -64.76
N ARG A 280 83.13 29.08 -64.36
CA ARG A 280 82.95 29.72 -63.02
C ARG A 280 81.52 30.12 -62.73
N GLY A 281 80.81 30.71 -63.69
CA GLY A 281 79.40 31.10 -63.53
C GLY A 281 78.47 29.89 -63.37
N PHE A 282 78.70 28.82 -64.13
CA PHE A 282 77.93 27.57 -64.02
C PHE A 282 78.19 26.84 -62.70
N SER A 283 79.39 26.93 -62.15
CA SER A 283 79.74 26.32 -60.86
C SER A 283 78.90 26.91 -59.71
N VAL A 284 78.70 28.23 -59.71
CA VAL A 284 77.86 28.92 -58.71
C VAL A 284 76.40 28.46 -58.82
N VAL A 285 75.87 28.35 -60.04
CA VAL A 285 74.50 27.86 -60.27
C VAL A 285 74.36 26.40 -59.83
N ALA A 286 75.34 25.55 -60.14
CA ALA A 286 75.31 24.14 -59.76
C ALA A 286 75.31 23.93 -58.24
N GLU A 287 76.09 24.73 -57.49
CA GLU A 287 76.10 24.68 -56.03
C GLU A 287 74.77 25.16 -55.43
N GLU A 288 74.16 26.22 -55.99
CA GLU A 288 72.84 26.68 -55.54
C GLU A 288 71.75 25.63 -55.81
N VAL A 289 71.80 24.93 -56.95
CA VAL A 289 70.88 23.82 -57.26
C VAL A 289 71.03 22.67 -56.26
N ARG A 290 72.26 22.32 -55.88
CA ARG A 290 72.51 21.28 -54.85
C ARG A 290 71.97 21.70 -53.49
N LYS A 291 72.20 22.95 -53.09
CA LYS A 291 71.70 23.49 -51.84
C LYS A 291 70.17 23.45 -51.77
N LEU A 292 69.49 23.89 -52.83
CA LEU A 292 68.02 23.82 -52.94
C LEU A 292 67.51 22.38 -52.88
N ALA A 293 68.22 21.43 -53.49
CA ALA A 293 67.86 20.02 -53.44
C ALA A 293 68.01 19.42 -52.02
N ASP A 294 69.08 19.75 -51.30
CA ASP A 294 69.27 19.33 -49.91
C ASP A 294 68.24 19.98 -48.97
N GLU A 295 67.93 21.26 -49.14
CA GLU A 295 66.88 21.96 -48.40
C GLU A 295 65.50 21.34 -48.65
N SER A 296 65.21 20.94 -49.90
CA SER A 296 63.97 20.25 -50.28
C SER A 296 63.86 18.89 -49.60
N ASN A 297 64.94 18.10 -49.58
CA ASN A 297 64.97 16.78 -48.93
C ASN A 297 64.79 16.89 -47.40
N ARG A 298 65.44 17.89 -46.79
CA ARG A 298 65.29 18.17 -45.35
C ARG A 298 63.86 18.62 -45.01
N SER A 299 63.24 19.42 -45.86
CA SER A 299 61.85 19.85 -45.71
C SER A 299 60.89 18.67 -45.82
N ALA A 300 61.09 17.78 -46.81
CA ALA A 300 60.30 16.56 -46.97
C ALA A 300 60.37 15.66 -45.72
N LYS A 301 61.57 15.48 -45.14
CA LYS A 301 61.74 14.72 -43.90
C LYS A 301 60.98 15.34 -42.71
N ASN A 302 61.00 16.66 -42.57
CA ASN A 302 60.25 17.34 -41.49
C ASN A 302 58.73 17.14 -41.65
N ILE A 303 58.21 17.15 -42.89
CA ILE A 303 56.79 16.88 -43.16
C ILE A 303 56.46 15.42 -42.84
N GLU A 304 57.33 14.47 -43.18
CA GLU A 304 57.17 13.04 -42.85
C GLU A 304 57.03 12.82 -41.33
N GLU A 305 57.90 13.46 -40.53
CA GLU A 305 57.81 13.41 -39.06
C GLU A 305 56.50 14.03 -38.52
N MET A 306 55.99 15.08 -39.17
CA MET A 306 54.72 15.70 -38.82
C MET A 306 53.53 14.80 -39.15
N LEU A 307 53.54 14.16 -40.32
CA LEU A 307 52.52 13.17 -40.70
C LEU A 307 52.51 11.98 -39.76
N LYS A 308 53.68 11.49 -39.33
CA LYS A 308 53.74 10.38 -38.37
C LYS A 308 53.00 10.73 -37.07
N ARG A 309 53.24 11.91 -36.51
CA ARG A 309 52.52 12.39 -35.31
C ARG A 309 51.02 12.55 -35.56
N PHE A 310 50.64 13.07 -36.73
CA PHE A 310 49.24 13.22 -37.10
C PHE A 310 48.54 11.85 -37.23
N HIS A 311 49.26 10.82 -37.71
CA HIS A 311 48.73 9.46 -37.83
C HIS A 311 48.48 8.85 -36.45
N GLU A 312 49.43 9.01 -35.52
CA GLU A 312 49.28 8.61 -34.13
C GLU A 312 48.05 9.28 -33.48
N SER A 313 47.80 10.56 -33.74
CA SER A 313 46.59 11.26 -33.28
C SER A 313 45.29 10.68 -33.88
N VAL A 314 45.29 10.36 -35.18
CA VAL A 314 44.11 9.76 -35.84
C VAL A 314 43.82 8.36 -35.29
N VAL A 315 44.84 7.54 -35.04
CA VAL A 315 44.69 6.23 -34.39
C VAL A 315 44.10 6.38 -32.98
N GLN A 316 44.52 7.39 -32.22
CA GLN A 316 43.93 7.67 -30.91
C GLN A 316 42.44 8.06 -31.03
N VAL A 317 42.07 8.84 -32.03
CA VAL A 317 40.65 9.17 -32.30
C VAL A 317 39.85 7.91 -32.64
N GLN A 318 40.38 7.01 -33.47
CA GLN A 318 39.72 5.74 -33.80
C GLN A 318 39.46 4.88 -32.55
N ASN A 319 40.46 4.73 -31.68
CA ASN A 319 40.30 3.98 -30.44
C ASN A 319 39.23 4.60 -29.51
N ASN A 320 39.19 5.94 -29.43
CA ASN A 320 38.17 6.63 -28.63
C ASN A 320 36.77 6.44 -29.22
N VAL A 321 36.63 6.45 -30.54
CA VAL A 321 35.35 6.21 -31.21
C VAL A 321 34.84 4.78 -30.98
N GLU A 322 35.74 3.79 -31.03
CA GLU A 322 35.38 2.38 -30.75
C GLU A 322 34.94 2.18 -29.30
N ALA A 323 35.64 2.81 -28.35
CA ALA A 323 35.25 2.83 -26.94
C ALA A 323 33.88 3.50 -26.73
N SER A 324 33.65 4.67 -27.35
CA SER A 324 32.37 5.37 -27.30
C SER A 324 31.23 4.55 -27.89
N SER A 325 31.47 3.84 -29.00
CA SER A 325 30.48 2.95 -29.61
C SER A 325 30.07 1.82 -28.65
N THR A 326 31.04 1.20 -27.99
CA THR A 326 30.81 0.14 -27.00
C THR A 326 29.97 0.65 -25.82
N ILE A 327 30.37 1.79 -25.24
CA ILE A 327 29.64 2.43 -24.13
C ILE A 327 28.20 2.75 -24.54
N THR A 328 28.01 3.27 -25.74
CA THR A 328 26.69 3.66 -26.25
C THR A 328 25.78 2.45 -26.44
N GLN A 329 26.32 1.31 -26.89
CA GLN A 329 25.55 0.06 -26.99
C GLN A 329 25.13 -0.48 -25.61
N GLU A 330 26.03 -0.44 -24.63
CA GLU A 330 25.70 -0.82 -23.26
C GLU A 330 24.64 0.09 -22.65
N GLN A 331 24.74 1.40 -22.90
CA GLN A 331 23.76 2.39 -22.47
C GLN A 331 22.39 2.12 -23.09
N ALA A 332 22.31 1.87 -24.39
CA ALA A 332 21.04 1.54 -25.06
C ALA A 332 20.36 0.31 -24.44
N LYS A 333 21.14 -0.74 -24.13
CA LYS A 333 20.64 -1.94 -23.46
C LYS A 333 20.13 -1.64 -22.05
N ALA A 334 20.87 -0.83 -21.28
CA ALA A 334 20.46 -0.42 -19.94
C ALA A 334 19.14 0.38 -19.96
N THR A 335 18.99 1.29 -20.93
CA THR A 335 17.78 2.09 -21.14
C THR A 335 16.57 1.20 -21.46
N GLN A 336 16.76 0.15 -22.28
CA GLN A 336 15.68 -0.81 -22.58
C GLN A 336 15.23 -1.58 -21.34
N VAL A 337 16.17 -2.02 -20.50
CA VAL A 337 15.85 -2.70 -19.23
C VAL A 337 15.13 -1.75 -18.27
N LEU A 338 15.57 -0.48 -18.19
CA LEU A 338 14.90 0.54 -17.39
C LEU A 338 13.45 0.76 -17.84
N SER A 339 13.21 0.86 -19.15
CA SER A 339 11.86 0.99 -19.70
C SER A 339 10.95 -0.17 -19.29
N GLN A 340 11.44 -1.42 -19.40
CA GLN A 340 10.69 -2.59 -18.95
C GLN A 340 10.39 -2.57 -17.45
N ASN A 341 11.37 -2.18 -16.63
CA ASN A 341 11.17 -2.08 -15.18
C ASN A 341 10.13 -1.02 -14.81
N LEU A 342 10.10 0.11 -15.51
CA LEU A 342 9.07 1.14 -15.30
C LEU A 342 7.67 0.63 -15.63
N GLU A 343 7.52 -0.16 -16.69
CA GLU A 343 6.24 -0.78 -17.04
C GLU A 343 5.78 -1.76 -15.96
N VAL A 344 6.69 -2.57 -15.42
CA VAL A 344 6.40 -3.48 -14.30
C VAL A 344 5.98 -2.70 -13.05
N LEU A 345 6.70 -1.64 -12.69
CA LEU A 345 6.36 -0.81 -11.53
C LEU A 345 5.00 -0.14 -11.69
N ARG A 346 4.67 0.34 -12.91
CA ARG A 346 3.34 0.88 -13.22
C ARG A 346 2.25 -0.17 -13.03
N GLY A 347 2.48 -1.39 -13.50
CA GLY A 347 1.55 -2.51 -13.28
C GLY A 347 1.37 -2.89 -11.81
N ILE A 348 2.42 -2.77 -10.98
CA ILE A 348 2.32 -2.95 -9.52
C ILE A 348 1.49 -1.81 -8.91
N GLY A 349 1.72 -0.55 -9.31
CA GLY A 349 0.93 0.60 -8.89
C GLY A 349 -0.56 0.44 -9.19
N ASP A 350 -0.90 -0.05 -10.38
CA ASP A 350 -2.29 -0.29 -10.79
C ASP A 350 -2.96 -1.37 -9.91
N LYS A 351 -2.24 -2.45 -9.58
CA LYS A 351 -2.74 -3.48 -8.65
C LYS A 351 -2.96 -2.93 -7.25
N LEU A 352 -2.01 -2.14 -6.75
CA LEU A 352 -2.12 -1.51 -5.43
C LEU A 352 -3.34 -0.58 -5.36
N ARG A 353 -3.64 0.16 -6.43
CA ARG A 353 -4.82 1.03 -6.51
C ARG A 353 -6.15 0.26 -6.46
N VAL A 354 -6.20 -0.96 -7.00
CA VAL A 354 -7.41 -1.81 -6.96
C VAL A 354 -7.59 -2.47 -5.59
N MET A 355 -6.52 -2.60 -4.80
CA MET A 355 -6.54 -3.20 -3.47
C MET A 355 -6.86 -2.19 -2.35
N ALA A 356 -6.72 -0.89 -2.62
CA ALA A 356 -7.22 0.19 -1.78
C ALA A 356 -8.71 0.45 -2.07
#